data_AF-A0A401KXH3-F1
#
_entry.id   AF-A0A401KXH3-F1
#
_cell.length_a   1.000
_cell.length_b   1.000
_cell.length_c   1.000
_cell.angle_alpha   90.00
_cell.angle_beta   90.00
_cell.angle_gamma   90.00
#
_symmetry.space_group_name_H-M   'P 1'
#
loop_
_entity.id
_entity.type
_entity.pdbx_description
1 polymer ?
#
loop_
_entity_poly.entity_id
_entity_poly.type
_entity_poly.pdbx_seq_one_letter_code
_entity_poly.pdbx_strand_id
1 'polypeptide(L)'
;MGKYNLTALRVRQIAVAQQSAGKLRQTPKWLDIMHDVPPTEVLVRNRPQQHQLVRQRLKTVPGASRPQAVFEVQEKRIKPKKASRMFQPVEIKYEEDQLRKEFFRDHPWELARPRVLVEKSGKDFERYNWSRLQQRGKHLDGESVVQRQLWLLNNVPDMTKSAAYDIARREFYRLRLQEDIERRVAAEEAEATGAVFGPTRLQIGMDLENKEYERWKEWAKLQAQLSDQRMAAFLGAPEVQAAEEQETSLDDDATEKVAVAA
;
A
#
# COMPACT_ATOMS: atom_id res chain seq x y z
N MET A 1 26.73 -28.27 -8.87
CA MET A 1 25.28 -28.54 -9.09
C MET A 1 24.89 -29.66 -8.14
N GLY A 2 24.11 -29.38 -7.11
CA GLY A 2 23.67 -30.41 -6.17
C GLY A 2 22.84 -31.46 -6.89
N LYS A 3 23.05 -32.74 -6.57
CA LYS A 3 22.23 -33.84 -7.08
C LYS A 3 20.79 -33.65 -6.58
N TYR A 4 19.81 -33.68 -7.47
CA TYR A 4 18.41 -33.63 -7.07
C TYR A 4 18.06 -34.86 -6.24
N ASN A 5 17.43 -34.65 -5.08
CA ASN A 5 16.93 -35.74 -4.26
C ASN A 5 15.51 -36.10 -4.69
N LEU A 6 15.34 -37.26 -5.34
CA LEU A 6 14.05 -37.75 -5.86
C LEU A 6 13.36 -38.74 -4.91
N THR A 7 13.89 -38.98 -3.70
CA THR A 7 13.31 -39.97 -2.78
C THR A 7 11.88 -39.64 -2.38
N ALA A 8 11.57 -38.35 -2.17
CA ALA A 8 10.23 -37.88 -1.80
C ALA A 8 9.18 -38.13 -2.90
N LEU A 9 9.56 -38.08 -4.18
CA LEU A 9 8.64 -38.35 -5.30
C LEU A 9 8.45 -39.85 -5.54
N ARG A 10 9.44 -40.67 -5.17
CA ARG A 10 9.45 -42.13 -5.41
C ARG A 10 8.97 -42.95 -4.21
N VAL A 11 8.34 -42.32 -3.22
CA VAL A 11 7.86 -42.99 -1.99
C VAL A 11 6.94 -44.18 -2.29
N ARG A 12 6.04 -44.04 -3.28
CA ARG A 12 5.19 -45.16 -3.74
C ARG A 12 6.02 -46.31 -4.32
N GLN A 13 6.96 -46.02 -5.20
CA GLN A 13 7.83 -47.04 -5.80
C GLN A 13 8.65 -47.77 -4.73
N ILE A 14 9.17 -47.03 -3.75
CA ILE A 14 9.93 -47.59 -2.62
C ILE A 14 9.03 -48.47 -1.75
N ALA A 15 7.81 -48.05 -1.44
CA ALA A 15 6.88 -48.83 -0.64
C ALA A 15 6.42 -50.11 -1.35
N VAL A 16 6.12 -50.05 -2.65
CA VAL A 16 5.84 -51.25 -3.47
C VAL A 16 7.02 -52.22 -3.43
N ALA A 17 8.25 -51.72 -3.58
CA ALA A 17 9.46 -52.54 -3.51
C ALA A 17 9.72 -53.14 -2.11
N GLN A 18 9.41 -52.42 -1.05
CA GLN A 18 9.52 -52.93 0.32
C GLN A 18 8.45 -53.98 0.64
N GLN A 19 7.25 -53.83 0.09
CA GLN A 19 6.18 -54.80 0.21
C GLN A 19 6.49 -56.08 -0.57
N SER A 20 6.98 -55.98 -1.83
CA SER A 20 7.39 -57.15 -2.60
C SER A 20 8.58 -57.88 -1.98
N ALA A 21 9.48 -57.16 -1.29
CA ALA A 21 10.58 -57.72 -0.51
C ALA A 21 10.16 -58.28 0.87
N GLY A 22 8.87 -58.26 1.22
CA GLY A 22 8.35 -58.78 2.49
C GLY A 22 8.71 -57.96 3.74
N LYS A 23 9.24 -56.73 3.59
CA LYS A 23 9.59 -55.85 4.72
C LYS A 23 8.36 -55.21 5.37
N LEU A 24 7.29 -55.02 4.60
CA LEU A 24 6.03 -54.47 5.07
C LEU A 24 4.97 -55.57 5.17
N ARG A 25 4.45 -55.81 6.38
CA ARG A 25 3.40 -56.82 6.63
C ARG A 25 2.01 -56.34 6.19
N GLN A 26 1.77 -55.04 6.25
CA GLN A 26 0.51 -54.42 5.83
C GLN A 26 0.80 -53.30 4.84
N THR A 27 -0.04 -53.21 3.82
CA THR A 27 0.05 -52.16 2.79
C THR A 27 -0.35 -50.81 3.41
N PRO A 28 0.46 -49.75 3.24
CA PRO A 28 0.07 -48.42 3.68
C PRO A 28 -1.20 -47.96 2.95
N LYS A 29 -2.18 -47.42 3.69
CA LYS A 29 -3.47 -46.97 3.14
C LYS A 29 -3.34 -45.89 2.05
N TRP A 30 -2.25 -45.13 2.05
CA TRP A 30 -1.99 -44.09 1.05
C TRP A 30 -1.45 -44.63 -0.29
N LEU A 31 -1.07 -45.90 -0.37
CA LEU A 31 -0.43 -46.48 -1.57
C LEU A 31 -1.36 -46.49 -2.77
N ASP A 32 -2.64 -46.80 -2.54
CA ASP A 32 -3.70 -46.83 -3.55
C ASP A 32 -4.07 -45.40 -3.97
N ILE A 33 -4.18 -44.47 -3.03
CA ILE A 33 -4.44 -43.04 -3.31
C ILE A 33 -3.34 -42.45 -4.21
N MET A 34 -2.07 -42.78 -3.94
CA MET A 34 -0.93 -42.35 -4.76
C MET A 34 -0.83 -43.07 -6.11
N HIS A 35 -1.58 -44.17 -6.29
CA HIS A 35 -1.74 -44.80 -7.60
C HIS A 35 -2.70 -43.99 -8.47
N ASP A 36 -3.83 -43.58 -7.88
CA ASP A 36 -4.90 -42.83 -8.55
C ASP A 36 -4.49 -41.38 -8.81
N VAL A 37 -3.73 -40.79 -7.88
CA VAL A 37 -3.21 -39.41 -7.98
C VAL A 37 -1.67 -39.45 -7.97
N PRO A 38 -1.04 -39.71 -9.12
CA PRO A 38 0.42 -39.71 -9.21
C PRO A 38 0.99 -38.30 -8.99
N PRO A 39 2.15 -38.16 -8.33
CA PRO A 39 2.80 -36.86 -8.17
C PRO A 39 3.29 -36.31 -9.52
N THR A 40 3.27 -35.00 -9.70
CA THR A 40 3.75 -34.35 -10.93
C THR A 40 5.27 -34.25 -10.96
N GLU A 41 5.91 -34.77 -12.02
CA GLU A 41 7.35 -34.64 -12.26
C GLU A 41 7.62 -33.49 -13.26
N VAL A 42 7.74 -32.25 -12.76
CA VAL A 42 8.14 -31.13 -13.62
C VAL A 42 9.35 -30.43 -13.00
N LEU A 43 10.52 -31.04 -13.14
CA LEU A 43 11.82 -30.36 -12.97
C LEU A 43 12.28 -29.71 -14.29
N VAL A 44 11.32 -29.37 -15.16
CA VAL A 44 11.57 -28.69 -16.43
C VAL A 44 11.37 -27.20 -16.24
N ARG A 45 12.36 -26.41 -16.66
CA ARG A 45 12.22 -24.95 -16.72
C ARG A 45 11.37 -24.60 -17.93
N ASN A 46 10.10 -24.30 -17.70
CA ASN A 46 9.19 -23.87 -18.75
C ASN A 46 9.46 -22.41 -19.15
N ARG A 47 9.18 -22.06 -20.41
CA ARG A 47 9.21 -20.66 -20.82
C ARG A 47 8.01 -19.93 -20.21
N PRO A 48 8.22 -18.77 -19.56
CA PRO A 48 7.12 -18.01 -18.96
C PRO A 48 6.23 -17.39 -20.04
N GLN A 49 4.97 -17.14 -19.67
CA GLN A 49 4.04 -16.36 -20.50
C GLN A 49 4.57 -14.93 -20.67
N GLN A 50 4.38 -14.37 -21.87
CA GLN A 50 4.78 -12.99 -22.14
C GLN A 50 3.63 -12.05 -21.78
N HIS A 51 3.89 -11.12 -20.85
CA HIS A 51 2.95 -10.07 -20.47
C HIS A 51 3.30 -8.77 -21.22
N GLN A 52 2.78 -8.63 -22.45
CA GLN A 52 2.97 -7.40 -23.23
C GLN A 52 1.98 -6.33 -22.77
N LEU A 53 2.38 -5.06 -22.82
CA LEU A 53 1.48 -3.95 -22.49
C LEU A 53 0.51 -3.75 -23.64
N VAL A 54 -0.73 -4.20 -23.45
CA VAL A 54 -1.84 -4.02 -24.38
C VAL A 54 -2.67 -2.83 -23.92
N ARG A 55 -3.04 -1.96 -24.86
CA ARG A 55 -3.96 -0.84 -24.62
C ARG A 55 -5.17 -1.02 -25.53
N GLN A 56 -6.35 -1.01 -24.96
CA GLN A 56 -7.59 -1.02 -25.72
C GLN A 56 -8.06 0.43 -25.92
N ARG A 57 -8.39 0.84 -27.14
CA ARG A 57 -8.95 2.16 -27.40
C ARG A 57 -10.12 2.07 -28.35
N LEU A 58 -11.15 2.86 -28.13
CA LEU A 58 -12.26 2.97 -29.06
C LEU A 58 -11.94 4.10 -30.06
N LYS A 59 -11.87 3.77 -31.35
CA LYS A 59 -11.59 4.75 -32.42
C LYS A 59 -12.71 4.77 -33.44
N THR A 60 -12.98 5.95 -33.99
CA THR A 60 -13.80 6.05 -35.21
C THR A 60 -12.91 5.78 -36.42
N VAL A 61 -13.19 4.69 -37.12
CA VAL A 61 -12.46 4.35 -38.36
C VAL A 61 -13.17 5.06 -39.52
N PRO A 62 -12.46 5.84 -40.35
CA PRO A 62 -13.04 6.45 -41.53
C PRO A 62 -13.67 5.37 -42.44
N GLY A 63 -15.00 5.43 -42.62
CA GLY A 63 -15.76 4.46 -43.42
C GLY A 63 -16.54 3.40 -42.62
N ALA A 64 -16.38 3.31 -41.30
CA ALA A 64 -17.20 2.43 -40.45
C ALA A 64 -18.35 3.21 -39.80
N SER A 65 -19.56 2.63 -39.78
CA SER A 65 -20.74 3.24 -39.14
C SER A 65 -20.74 3.13 -37.62
N ARG A 66 -19.94 2.22 -37.05
CA ARG A 66 -19.81 2.00 -35.61
C ARG A 66 -18.34 2.12 -35.20
N PRO A 67 -18.05 2.68 -34.01
CA PRO A 67 -16.68 2.75 -33.51
C PRO A 67 -16.15 1.33 -33.22
N GLN A 68 -14.87 1.10 -33.49
CA GLN A 68 -14.24 -0.20 -33.32
C GLN A 68 -13.17 -0.16 -32.24
N ALA A 69 -13.10 -1.21 -31.42
CA ALA A 69 -12.04 -1.38 -30.42
C ALA A 69 -10.74 -1.77 -31.12
N VAL A 70 -9.74 -0.90 -31.03
CA VAL A 70 -8.38 -1.12 -31.53
C VAL A 70 -7.49 -1.50 -30.36
N PHE A 71 -6.77 -2.62 -30.50
CA PHE A 71 -5.78 -3.06 -29.52
C PHE A 71 -4.38 -2.62 -29.97
N GLU A 72 -3.77 -1.72 -29.22
CA GLU A 72 -2.40 -1.28 -29.43
C GLU A 72 -1.49 -2.09 -28.51
N VAL A 73 -0.67 -2.96 -29.10
CA VAL A 73 0.30 -3.77 -28.36
C VAL A 73 1.66 -3.10 -28.46
N GLN A 74 2.25 -2.76 -27.32
CA GLN A 74 3.62 -2.25 -27.29
C GLN A 74 4.61 -3.40 -27.39
N GLU A 75 4.99 -3.74 -28.62
CA GLU A 75 6.03 -4.72 -28.87
C GLU A 75 7.40 -4.15 -28.45
N LYS A 76 8.07 -4.86 -27.53
CA LYS A 76 9.44 -4.52 -27.16
C LYS A 76 10.37 -4.88 -28.31
N ARG A 77 11.10 -3.90 -28.85
CA ARG A 77 12.10 -4.14 -29.90
C ARG A 77 13.12 -5.19 -29.45
N ILE A 78 13.08 -6.37 -30.08
CA ILE A 78 13.98 -7.49 -29.77
C ILE A 78 15.34 -7.18 -30.40
N LYS A 79 16.37 -6.99 -29.55
CA LYS A 79 17.76 -6.92 -30.01
C LYS A 79 18.34 -8.33 -30.04
N PRO A 80 19.13 -8.72 -31.05
CA PRO A 80 19.75 -10.04 -31.10
C PRO A 80 20.85 -10.12 -30.03
N LYS A 81 20.50 -10.65 -28.86
CA LYS A 81 21.44 -10.93 -27.76
C LYS A 81 21.28 -12.37 -27.31
N LYS A 82 22.34 -12.93 -26.72
CA LYS A 82 22.36 -14.28 -26.13
C LYS A 82 21.19 -14.47 -25.16
N ALA A 83 20.55 -15.63 -25.20
CA ALA A 83 19.30 -15.95 -24.49
C ALA A 83 19.47 -16.19 -22.97
N SER A 84 20.14 -15.28 -22.26
CA SER A 84 20.50 -15.46 -20.83
C SER A 84 19.31 -15.37 -19.84
N ARG A 85 18.11 -14.98 -20.30
CA ARG A 85 16.91 -14.77 -19.46
C ARG A 85 15.63 -15.39 -20.02
N MET A 86 15.74 -16.41 -20.89
CA MET A 86 14.57 -17.04 -21.54
C MET A 86 13.59 -17.70 -20.56
N PHE A 87 14.09 -18.22 -19.44
CA PHE A 87 13.31 -18.93 -18.44
C PHE A 87 12.99 -18.08 -17.19
N GLN A 88 13.28 -16.77 -17.24
CA GLN A 88 13.02 -15.87 -16.13
C GLN A 88 11.60 -15.29 -16.24
N PRO A 89 10.75 -15.40 -15.20
CA PRO A 89 9.43 -14.79 -15.20
C PRO A 89 9.46 -13.33 -15.62
N VAL A 90 8.48 -12.93 -16.44
CA VAL A 90 8.39 -11.58 -17.00
C VAL A 90 7.59 -10.69 -16.05
N GLU A 91 8.01 -9.44 -15.92
CA GLU A 91 7.29 -8.41 -15.16
C GLU A 91 5.91 -8.15 -15.78
N ILE A 92 4.85 -8.18 -14.95
CA ILE A 92 3.49 -7.88 -15.37
C ILE A 92 3.30 -6.36 -15.38
N LYS A 93 2.85 -5.81 -16.51
CA LYS A 93 2.66 -4.36 -16.69
C LYS A 93 1.25 -4.06 -17.13
N TYR A 94 0.66 -3.07 -16.46
CA TYR A 94 -0.67 -2.58 -16.74
C TYR A 94 -0.62 -1.13 -17.21
N GLU A 95 -1.61 -0.69 -17.98
CA GLU A 95 -1.67 0.70 -18.42
C GLU A 95 -2.04 1.64 -17.27
N GLU A 96 -2.84 1.13 -16.34
CA GLU A 96 -3.29 1.73 -15.10
C GLU A 96 -2.12 2.12 -14.20
N ASP A 97 -0.99 1.40 -14.25
CA ASP A 97 0.19 1.72 -13.43
C ASP A 97 0.77 3.09 -13.79
N GLN A 98 0.71 3.49 -15.06
CA GLN A 98 1.12 4.82 -15.49
C GLN A 98 0.12 5.88 -15.00
N LEU A 99 -1.18 5.58 -15.06
CA LEU A 99 -2.25 6.48 -14.61
C LEU A 99 -2.19 6.70 -13.09
N ARG A 100 -1.95 5.64 -12.31
CA ARG A 100 -1.75 5.70 -10.85
C ARG A 100 -0.59 6.62 -10.49
N LYS A 101 0.56 6.44 -11.16
CA LYS A 101 1.76 7.27 -10.91
C LYS A 101 1.49 8.76 -11.17
N GLU A 102 0.79 9.08 -12.25
CA GLU A 102 0.43 10.47 -12.57
C GLU A 102 -0.54 11.04 -11.53
N PHE A 103 -1.61 10.29 -11.19
CA PHE A 103 -2.61 10.75 -10.23
C PHE A 103 -2.01 11.02 -8.84
N PHE A 104 -1.24 10.08 -8.28
CA PHE A 104 -0.68 10.23 -6.92
C PHE A 104 0.49 11.21 -6.85
N ARG A 105 1.15 11.48 -7.99
CA ARG A 105 2.12 12.57 -8.07
C ARG A 105 1.43 13.93 -7.96
N ASP A 106 0.29 14.09 -8.64
CA ASP A 106 -0.47 15.34 -8.60
C ASP A 106 -1.25 15.51 -7.28
N HIS A 107 -1.59 14.40 -6.60
CA HIS A 107 -2.33 14.39 -5.33
C HIS A 107 -1.59 13.63 -4.21
N PRO A 108 -0.47 14.16 -3.68
CA PRO A 108 0.31 13.47 -2.65
C PRO A 108 -0.50 13.15 -1.39
N TRP A 109 -1.41 14.04 -1.00
CA TRP A 109 -2.23 13.89 0.21
C TRP A 109 -3.32 12.82 0.10
N GLU A 110 -3.62 12.31 -1.09
CA GLU A 110 -4.48 11.12 -1.22
C GLU A 110 -3.78 9.86 -0.70
N LEU A 111 -2.43 9.84 -0.61
CA LEU A 111 -1.68 8.76 0.04
C LEU A 111 -1.82 8.77 1.57
N ALA A 112 -2.15 9.92 2.17
CA ALA A 112 -2.39 10.01 3.61
C ALA A 112 -3.73 9.40 4.03
N ARG A 113 -4.66 9.20 3.09
CA ARG A 113 -5.94 8.57 3.36
C ARG A 113 -5.74 7.05 3.56
N PRO A 114 -6.15 6.49 4.72
CA PRO A 114 -5.97 5.06 4.98
C PRO A 114 -6.72 4.19 3.98
N ARG A 115 -6.05 3.16 3.45
CA ARG A 115 -6.62 2.20 2.51
C ARG A 115 -6.51 0.77 3.04
N VAL A 116 -7.62 0.04 2.98
CA VAL A 116 -7.66 -1.38 3.32
C VAL A 116 -7.23 -2.21 2.11
N LEU A 117 -6.17 -3.01 2.27
CA LEU A 117 -5.66 -3.92 1.23
C LEU A 117 -6.21 -5.34 1.35
N VAL A 118 -6.82 -5.68 2.48
CA VAL A 118 -7.40 -7.00 2.73
C VAL A 118 -8.66 -7.16 1.89
N GLU A 119 -8.64 -8.12 0.97
CA GLU A 119 -9.79 -8.47 0.15
C GLU A 119 -10.78 -9.34 0.92
N LYS A 120 -12.08 -9.18 0.66
CA LYS A 120 -13.13 -10.01 1.29
C LYS A 120 -13.33 -11.32 0.51
N SER A 121 -13.67 -11.20 -0.77
CA SER A 121 -14.05 -12.32 -1.63
C SER A 121 -13.13 -12.52 -2.85
N GLY A 122 -12.29 -11.52 -3.15
CA GLY A 122 -11.52 -11.43 -4.39
C GLY A 122 -12.34 -11.19 -5.66
N LYS A 123 -13.68 -11.18 -5.57
CA LYS A 123 -14.61 -11.02 -6.69
C LYS A 123 -15.34 -9.68 -6.69
N ASP A 124 -14.79 -8.70 -5.97
CA ASP A 124 -15.45 -7.40 -5.83
C ASP A 124 -15.44 -6.62 -7.16
N PHE A 125 -14.46 -6.90 -8.04
CA PHE A 125 -14.35 -6.30 -9.35
C PHE A 125 -15.52 -6.59 -10.29
N GLU A 126 -16.19 -7.74 -10.16
CA GLU A 126 -17.32 -8.14 -11.02
C GLU A 126 -18.53 -7.23 -10.86
N ARG A 127 -18.67 -6.61 -9.69
CA ARG A 127 -19.83 -5.77 -9.32
C ARG A 127 -19.62 -4.30 -9.67
N TYR A 128 -18.42 -3.91 -10.06
CA TYR A 128 -18.09 -2.51 -10.30
C TYR A 128 -18.39 -2.12 -11.75
N ASN A 129 -19.13 -1.02 -11.89
CA ASN A 129 -19.47 -0.43 -13.19
C ASN A 129 -18.85 0.97 -13.28
N TRP A 130 -17.72 1.07 -14.00
CA TRP A 130 -16.93 2.30 -14.16
C TRP A 130 -17.55 3.36 -15.09
N SER A 131 -18.82 3.20 -15.47
CA SER A 131 -19.63 4.29 -16.05
C SER A 131 -19.87 5.45 -15.06
N ARG A 132 -19.69 5.21 -13.76
CA ARG A 132 -19.71 6.22 -12.68
C ARG A 132 -18.48 6.05 -11.80
N LEU A 133 -18.10 7.08 -11.06
CA LEU A 133 -16.96 7.01 -10.14
C LEU A 133 -17.30 6.26 -8.85
N GLN A 134 -18.45 6.58 -8.24
CA GLN A 134 -18.93 5.92 -7.03
C GLN A 134 -19.37 4.48 -7.32
N GLN A 135 -18.83 3.54 -6.54
CA GLN A 135 -19.18 2.13 -6.63
C GLN A 135 -19.77 1.67 -5.31
N ARG A 136 -20.74 0.77 -5.37
CA ARG A 136 -21.35 0.21 -4.16
C ARG A 136 -20.33 -0.61 -3.39
N GLY A 137 -20.11 -0.27 -2.12
CA GLY A 137 -19.22 -1.02 -1.22
C GLY A 137 -17.73 -0.72 -1.40
N LYS A 138 -17.35 0.18 -2.31
CA LYS A 138 -15.98 0.70 -2.44
C LYS A 138 -15.94 2.15 -1.96
N HIS A 139 -14.91 2.50 -1.19
CA HIS A 139 -14.66 3.89 -0.83
C HIS A 139 -14.16 4.71 -2.03
N LEU A 140 -14.37 6.01 -1.95
CA LEU A 140 -13.88 6.96 -2.94
C LEU A 140 -12.35 7.11 -2.81
N ASP A 141 -11.61 6.56 -3.77
CA ASP A 141 -10.14 6.52 -3.77
C ASP A 141 -9.56 6.94 -5.11
N GLY A 142 -8.26 7.25 -5.16
CA GLY A 142 -7.54 7.47 -6.43
C GLY A 142 -7.67 6.32 -7.43
N GLU A 143 -7.82 5.07 -6.96
CA GLU A 143 -8.06 3.91 -7.83
C GLU A 143 -9.40 4.03 -8.59
N SER A 144 -10.43 4.64 -7.99
CA SER A 144 -11.69 4.88 -8.69
C SER A 144 -11.50 5.83 -9.87
N VAL A 145 -10.65 6.86 -9.71
CA VAL A 145 -10.33 7.83 -10.75
C VAL A 145 -9.60 7.16 -11.90
N VAL A 146 -8.61 6.33 -11.60
CA VAL A 146 -7.84 5.57 -12.61
C VAL A 146 -8.74 4.64 -13.42
N GLN A 147 -9.61 3.89 -12.75
CA GLN A 147 -10.53 2.96 -13.43
C GLN A 147 -11.60 3.70 -14.25
N ARG A 148 -12.11 4.83 -13.74
CA ARG A 148 -13.02 5.72 -14.47
C ARG A 148 -12.35 6.31 -15.71
N GLN A 149 -11.12 6.80 -15.58
CA GLN A 149 -10.32 7.30 -16.69
C GLN A 149 -10.08 6.22 -17.74
N LEU A 150 -9.72 5.01 -17.31
CA LEU A 150 -9.52 3.86 -18.18
C LEU A 150 -10.80 3.50 -18.93
N TRP A 151 -11.94 3.46 -18.22
CA TRP A 151 -13.24 3.19 -18.82
C TRP A 151 -13.60 4.22 -19.88
N LEU A 152 -13.34 5.50 -19.65
CA LEU A 152 -13.56 6.57 -20.64
C LEU A 152 -12.70 6.36 -21.90
N LEU A 153 -11.44 5.98 -21.75
CA LEU A 153 -10.55 5.70 -22.88
C LEU A 153 -10.97 4.48 -23.70
N ASN A 154 -11.61 3.52 -23.06
CA ASN A 154 -12.00 2.26 -23.70
C ASN A 154 -13.40 2.31 -24.32
N ASN A 155 -14.28 3.20 -23.84
CA ASN A 155 -15.70 3.25 -24.26
C ASN A 155 -16.09 4.53 -25.00
N VAL A 156 -15.34 5.63 -24.87
CA VAL A 156 -15.63 6.88 -25.58
C VAL A 156 -14.71 6.99 -26.81
N PRO A 157 -15.26 7.20 -28.02
CA PRO A 157 -14.45 7.27 -29.23
C PRO A 157 -13.51 8.47 -29.20
N ASP A 158 -12.26 8.23 -29.62
CA ASP A 158 -11.24 9.26 -29.87
C ASP A 158 -10.94 10.17 -28.66
N MET A 159 -11.19 9.66 -27.45
CA MET A 159 -10.90 10.35 -26.20
C MET A 159 -9.39 10.38 -25.92
N THR A 160 -8.85 11.55 -25.60
CA THR A 160 -7.44 11.69 -25.19
C THR A 160 -7.25 11.35 -23.71
N LYS A 161 -6.04 10.90 -23.36
CA LYS A 161 -5.68 10.56 -21.98
C LYS A 161 -5.89 11.72 -21.01
N SER A 162 -5.56 12.95 -21.42
CA SER A 162 -5.73 14.17 -20.63
C SER A 162 -7.20 14.54 -20.44
N ALA A 163 -8.02 14.49 -21.50
CA ALA A 163 -9.44 14.79 -21.38
C ALA A 163 -10.16 13.78 -20.47
N ALA A 164 -9.85 12.49 -20.62
CA ALA A 164 -10.38 11.44 -19.73
C ALA A 164 -9.95 11.67 -18.27
N TYR A 165 -8.69 12.10 -18.05
CA TYR A 165 -8.18 12.44 -16.72
C TYR A 165 -8.93 13.60 -16.09
N ASP A 166 -9.14 14.69 -16.85
CA ASP A 166 -9.82 15.88 -16.37
C ASP A 166 -11.27 15.60 -15.99
N ILE A 167 -11.99 14.80 -16.78
CA ILE A 167 -13.36 14.41 -16.48
C ILE A 167 -13.40 13.61 -15.17
N ALA A 168 -12.60 12.54 -15.06
CA ALA A 168 -12.55 11.69 -13.88
C ALA A 168 -12.13 12.47 -12.61
N ARG A 169 -11.16 13.40 -12.76
CA ARG A 169 -10.66 14.25 -11.70
C ARG A 169 -11.70 15.26 -11.20
N ARG A 170 -12.46 15.90 -12.10
CA ARG A 170 -13.55 16.81 -11.71
C ARG A 170 -14.68 16.07 -11.00
N GLU A 171 -15.06 14.88 -11.50
CA GLU A 171 -16.03 14.01 -10.82
C GLU A 171 -15.55 13.67 -9.39
N PHE A 172 -14.27 13.34 -9.25
CA PHE A 172 -13.65 13.03 -7.97
C PHE A 172 -13.66 14.22 -7.00
N TYR A 173 -13.27 15.42 -7.46
CA TYR A 173 -13.28 16.61 -6.63
C TYR A 173 -14.69 16.97 -6.13
N ARG A 174 -15.69 16.84 -6.99
CA ARG A 174 -17.08 17.10 -6.60
C ARG A 174 -17.51 16.17 -5.46
N LEU A 175 -17.18 14.90 -5.56
CA LEU A 175 -17.54 13.89 -4.55
C LEU A 175 -16.75 14.07 -3.25
N ARG A 176 -15.46 14.42 -3.34
CA ARG A 176 -14.65 14.76 -2.15
C ARG A 176 -15.18 16.00 -1.43
N LEU A 177 -15.51 17.04 -2.18
CA LEU A 177 -16.10 18.26 -1.62
C LEU A 177 -17.43 17.94 -0.92
N GLN A 178 -18.26 17.10 -1.56
CA GLN A 178 -19.51 16.65 -0.96
C GLN A 178 -19.28 15.89 0.36
N GLU A 179 -18.35 14.93 0.40
CA GLU A 179 -18.00 14.21 1.64
C GLU A 179 -17.54 15.15 2.76
N ASP A 180 -16.77 16.18 2.43
CA ASP A 180 -16.25 17.12 3.43
C ASP A 180 -17.32 18.09 3.94
N ILE A 181 -18.24 18.52 3.06
CA ILE A 181 -19.42 19.32 3.45
C ILE A 181 -20.35 18.47 4.34
N GLU A 182 -20.65 17.23 3.94
CA GLU A 182 -21.51 16.32 4.69
C GLU A 182 -20.99 16.10 6.12
N ARG A 183 -19.68 15.90 6.29
CA ARG A 183 -19.07 15.76 7.62
C ARG A 183 -19.21 17.01 8.48
N ARG A 184 -19.02 18.20 7.90
CA ARG A 184 -19.09 19.48 8.61
C ARG A 184 -20.52 19.78 9.04
N VAL A 185 -21.46 19.69 8.11
CA VAL A 185 -22.89 19.93 8.36
C VAL A 185 -23.41 18.94 9.40
N ALA A 186 -23.06 17.66 9.29
CA ALA A 186 -23.48 16.66 10.28
C ALA A 186 -22.97 16.96 11.70
N ALA A 187 -21.75 17.49 11.84
CA ALA A 187 -21.23 17.91 13.14
C ALA A 187 -21.97 19.14 13.68
N GLU A 188 -22.18 20.16 12.84
CA GLU A 188 -22.90 21.38 13.21
C GLU A 188 -24.36 21.09 13.62
N GLU A 189 -25.08 20.25 12.86
CA GLU A 189 -26.44 19.83 13.19
C GLU A 189 -26.49 19.05 14.51
N ALA A 190 -25.50 18.20 14.77
CA ALA A 190 -25.40 17.46 16.03
C ALA A 190 -25.15 18.42 17.22
N GLU A 191 -24.25 19.39 17.09
CA GLU A 191 -24.00 20.39 18.14
C GLU A 191 -25.23 21.27 18.37
N ALA A 192 -25.91 21.69 17.30
CA ALA A 192 -27.14 22.48 17.38
C ALA A 192 -28.28 21.73 18.09
N THR A 193 -28.29 20.40 18.01
CA THR A 193 -29.25 19.54 18.74
C THR A 193 -28.78 19.13 20.14
N GLY A 194 -27.66 19.68 20.61
CA GLY A 194 -27.14 19.48 21.97
C GLY A 194 -26.28 18.23 22.13
N ALA A 195 -25.78 17.62 21.05
CA ALA A 195 -24.80 16.55 21.15
C ALA A 195 -23.46 17.11 21.67
N VAL A 196 -22.87 16.41 22.64
CA VAL A 196 -21.55 16.74 23.18
C VAL A 196 -20.53 15.74 22.66
N PHE A 197 -19.51 16.24 21.96
CA PHE A 197 -18.40 15.43 21.47
C PHE A 197 -17.27 15.35 22.49
N GLY A 198 -16.49 14.27 22.43
CA GLY A 198 -15.23 14.15 23.18
C GLY A 198 -14.13 15.10 22.66
N PRO A 199 -12.89 14.96 23.15
CA PRO A 199 -11.79 15.81 22.72
C PRO A 199 -11.55 15.69 21.21
N THR A 200 -11.33 16.83 20.56
CA THR A 200 -11.09 16.88 19.12
C THR A 200 -9.73 16.25 18.77
N ARG A 201 -9.55 15.81 17.52
CA ARG A 201 -8.25 15.29 17.06
C ARG A 201 -7.12 16.31 17.22
N LEU A 202 -7.41 17.61 17.15
CA LEU A 202 -6.43 18.68 17.37
C LEU A 202 -5.97 18.72 18.83
N GLN A 203 -6.91 18.64 19.78
CA GLN A 203 -6.58 18.58 21.22
C GLN A 203 -5.78 17.32 21.54
N ILE A 204 -6.21 16.15 21.06
CA ILE A 204 -5.46 14.89 21.25
C ILE A 204 -4.05 14.99 20.66
N GLY A 205 -3.89 15.64 19.51
CA GLY A 205 -2.58 15.91 18.89
C GLY A 205 -1.69 16.75 19.80
N MET A 206 -2.20 17.88 20.29
CA MET A 206 -1.48 18.77 21.20
C MET A 206 -1.07 18.06 22.50
N ASP A 207 -1.96 17.24 23.07
CA ASP A 207 -1.65 16.48 24.29
C ASP A 207 -0.51 15.47 24.09
N LEU A 208 -0.40 14.88 22.89
CA LEU A 208 0.70 13.99 22.54
C LEU A 208 2.00 14.76 22.29
N GLU A 209 1.92 15.91 21.63
CA GLU A 209 3.07 16.79 21.38
C GLU A 209 3.66 17.31 22.70
N ASN A 210 2.82 17.73 23.64
CA ASN A 210 3.25 18.18 24.97
C ASN A 210 3.99 17.08 25.73
N LYS A 211 3.51 15.82 25.66
CA LYS A 211 4.19 14.68 26.31
C LYS A 211 5.58 14.43 25.73
N GLU A 212 5.72 14.51 24.41
CA GLU A 212 7.03 14.35 23.76
C GLU A 212 7.94 15.56 24.01
N TYR A 213 7.38 16.77 24.10
CA TYR A 213 8.13 17.98 24.45
C TYR A 213 8.72 17.90 25.85
N GLU A 214 7.95 17.48 26.86
CA GLU A 214 8.47 17.32 28.23
C GLU A 214 9.57 16.24 28.28
N ARG A 215 9.38 15.13 27.56
CA ARG A 215 10.43 14.11 27.42
C ARG A 215 11.70 14.67 26.78
N TRP A 216 11.55 15.48 25.73
CA TRP A 216 12.69 16.15 25.09
C TRP A 216 13.36 17.16 26.01
N LYS A 217 12.59 17.91 26.81
CA LYS A 217 13.10 18.90 27.76
C LYS A 217 13.96 18.26 28.85
N GLU A 218 13.52 17.12 29.41
CA GLU A 218 14.33 16.33 30.34
C GLU A 218 15.65 15.88 29.72
N TRP A 219 15.59 15.33 28.50
CA TRP A 219 16.79 14.91 27.76
C TRP A 219 17.72 16.09 27.46
N ALA A 220 17.19 17.23 27.04
CA ALA A 220 17.95 18.41 26.68
C ALA A 220 18.68 19.00 27.91
N LYS A 221 18.02 19.02 29.07
CA LYS A 221 18.64 19.42 30.35
C LYS A 221 19.83 18.53 30.69
N LEU A 222 19.66 17.20 30.61
CA LEU A 222 20.75 16.25 30.87
C LEU A 222 21.91 16.42 29.87
N GLN A 223 21.59 16.61 28.59
CA GLN A 223 22.60 16.78 27.55
C GLN A 223 23.36 18.11 27.70
N ALA A 224 22.69 19.19 28.10
CA ALA A 224 23.32 20.46 28.42
C ALA A 224 24.29 20.30 29.59
N GLN A 225 23.85 19.69 30.70
CA GLN A 225 24.71 19.41 31.86
C GLN A 225 25.95 18.58 31.49
N LEU A 226 25.79 17.54 30.68
CA LEU A 226 26.92 16.73 30.20
C LEU A 226 27.86 17.53 29.29
N SER A 227 27.32 18.41 28.45
CA SER A 227 28.12 19.31 27.61
C SER A 227 28.93 20.27 28.47
N ASP A 228 28.33 20.88 29.49
CA ASP A 228 28.99 21.81 30.41
C ASP A 228 30.08 21.12 31.22
N GLN A 229 29.80 19.92 31.74
CA GLN A 229 30.80 19.08 32.41
C GLN A 229 31.98 18.74 31.48
N ARG A 230 31.70 18.41 30.22
CA ARG A 230 32.73 18.11 29.22
C ARG A 230 33.56 19.35 28.88
N MET A 231 32.93 20.51 28.76
CA MET A 231 33.60 21.79 28.55
C MET A 231 34.48 22.16 29.74
N ALA A 232 33.99 21.98 30.97
CA ALA A 232 34.77 22.19 32.19
C ALA A 232 35.97 21.23 32.30
N ALA A 233 35.79 19.96 31.90
CA ALA A 233 36.87 18.99 31.84
C ALA A 233 37.91 19.30 30.75
N PHE A 234 37.49 19.89 29.62
CA PHE A 234 38.39 20.31 28.52
C PHE A 234 39.15 21.60 28.84
N LEU A 235 38.51 22.57 29.50
CA LEU A 235 39.11 23.84 29.87
C LEU A 235 40.01 23.74 31.11
N GLY A 236 39.99 22.61 31.84
CA GLY A 236 40.84 22.40 33.01
C GLY A 236 40.58 23.45 34.09
N ALA A 237 39.44 23.33 34.78
CA ALA A 237 39.06 24.07 35.99
C ALA A 237 39.60 25.52 36.13
N PRO A 238 38.84 26.55 35.71
CA PRO A 238 38.89 27.82 36.41
C PRO A 238 38.03 27.68 37.68
N GLU A 239 38.64 27.87 38.85
CA GLU A 239 37.88 28.20 40.06
C GLU A 239 36.98 29.41 39.79
N VAL A 240 35.81 29.44 40.44
CA VAL A 240 34.87 30.57 40.53
C VAL A 240 33.88 30.71 39.36
N GLN A 241 32.82 29.89 39.36
CA GLN A 241 31.49 30.27 38.83
C GLN A 241 30.33 29.32 39.24
N ALA A 242 30.55 28.39 40.16
CA ALA A 242 29.52 27.42 40.58
C ALA A 242 28.47 27.95 41.58
N ALA A 243 28.50 29.25 41.93
CA ALA A 243 27.67 29.80 43.01
C ALA A 243 26.42 30.56 42.52
N GLU A 244 26.29 30.94 41.24
CA GLU A 244 25.20 31.82 40.79
C GLU A 244 24.05 31.09 40.06
N GLU A 245 24.23 29.84 39.61
CA GLU A 245 23.20 29.15 38.81
C GLU A 245 22.22 28.26 39.61
N GLN A 246 22.45 28.06 40.91
CA GLN A 246 21.54 27.25 41.75
C GLN A 246 20.26 27.98 42.18
N GLU A 247 20.23 29.32 42.21
CA GLU A 247 19.05 30.06 42.68
C GLU A 247 17.92 30.19 41.65
N THR A 248 18.18 30.05 40.34
CA THR A 248 17.14 30.27 39.31
C THR A 248 16.27 29.05 38.99
N SER A 249 16.57 27.88 39.56
CA SER A 249 15.87 26.63 39.25
C SER A 249 14.69 26.29 40.18
N LEU A 250 14.49 27.06 41.26
CA LEU A 250 13.49 26.77 42.30
C LEU A 250 12.17 27.55 42.16
N ASP A 251 12.13 28.61 41.34
CA ASP A 251 10.95 29.50 41.27
C ASP A 251 9.88 29.09 40.24
N ASP A 252 10.18 28.19 39.30
CA ASP A 252 9.23 27.81 38.23
C ASP A 252 8.30 26.64 38.60
N ASP A 253 8.59 25.86 39.65
CA ASP A 253 7.77 24.70 40.09
C ASP A 253 6.71 25.07 41.16
N ALA A 254 6.76 26.30 41.68
CA ALA A 254 5.88 26.77 42.76
C ALA A 254 4.55 27.37 42.27
N THR A 255 4.49 27.82 41.01
CA THR A 255 3.31 28.54 40.49
C THR A 255 2.21 27.62 39.95
N GLU A 256 2.49 26.34 39.66
CA GLU A 256 1.50 25.42 39.06
C GLU A 256 0.63 24.67 40.09
N LYS A 257 1.02 24.61 41.38
CA LYS A 257 0.24 23.89 42.41
C LYS A 257 -0.89 24.69 43.07
N VAL A 258 -1.00 25.99 42.81
CA VAL A 258 -2.05 26.84 43.42
C VAL A 258 -3.32 26.93 42.56
N ALA A 259 -3.27 26.60 41.26
CA ALA A 259 -4.41 26.76 40.35
C ALA A 259 -5.41 25.58 40.32
N VAL A 260 -5.17 24.49 41.05
CA VAL A 260 -6.04 23.29 41.04
C VAL A 260 -6.93 23.17 42.30
N ALA A 261 -6.89 24.16 43.19
CA ALA A 261 -7.72 24.18 44.39
C ALA A 261 -8.46 25.53 44.55
N ALA A 262 -9.44 25.79 43.68
CA ALA A 262 -10.51 26.76 43.88
C ALA A 262 -11.75 26.37 43.06
#